data_AF-A0A7X9MRK0-F1
#
_entry.id   AF-A0A7X9MRK0-F1
#
_cell.length_a   1.000
_cell.length_b   1.000
_cell.length_c   1.000
_cell.angle_alpha   90.00
_cell.angle_beta   90.00
_cell.angle_gamma   90.00
#
_symmetry.space_group_name_H-M   'P 1'
#
loop_
_entity.id
_entity.type
_entity.pdbx_description
1 polymer ?
#
loop_
_entity_poly.entity_id
_entity_poly.type
_entity_poly.pdbx_seq_one_letter_code
_entity_poly.pdbx_strand_id
1 'polypeptide(L)'
;MTNGDATYAEKESPIYEIKGIPASLAVQVNDRVFVVETNKKAKMAGELYPLVGLVSKIYIESTEDGRRIHEFSPESVQQFIDTWNTLTLEDVESIERDGSRVFLQIELHNGIHFRQVYWREPNTFSNGAIGTIKMKEIIDYELSTIE
;
A
#
# COMPACT_ATOMS: atom_id res chain seq x y z
N MET A 1 16.48 13.01 8.48
CA MET A 1 15.45 13.37 7.48
C MET A 1 14.70 14.56 8.03
N THR A 2 14.56 15.62 7.23
CA THR A 2 13.90 16.86 7.66
C THR A 2 12.49 16.87 7.07
N ASN A 3 11.54 17.48 7.78
CA ASN A 3 10.20 17.69 7.24
C ASN A 3 10.33 18.57 5.98
N GLY A 4 10.14 17.99 4.78
CA GLY A 4 10.47 18.63 3.50
C GLY A 4 11.16 17.73 2.46
N ASP A 5 11.64 16.54 2.84
CA ASP A 5 12.19 15.52 1.92
C ASP A 5 11.11 14.79 1.09
N ALA A 6 9.90 15.36 0.98
CA ALA A 6 8.93 14.91 -0.01
C ALA A 6 9.57 15.12 -1.39
N THR A 7 9.72 14.03 -2.13
CA THR A 7 10.31 14.07 -3.46
C THR A 7 9.34 14.86 -4.34
N TYR A 8 9.65 16.11 -4.64
CA TYR A 8 8.86 16.91 -5.57
C TYR A 8 9.47 16.79 -6.96
N ALA A 9 8.63 16.49 -7.95
CA ALA A 9 9.00 16.69 -9.34
C ALA A 9 9.05 18.19 -9.65
N GLU A 10 10.06 18.64 -10.38
CA GLU A 10 10.09 20.01 -10.87
C GLU A 10 8.88 20.26 -11.78
N LYS A 11 8.28 21.44 -11.66
CA LYS A 11 7.18 21.86 -12.52
C LYS A 11 7.63 21.72 -13.99
N GLU A 12 6.76 21.16 -14.83
CA GLU A 12 7.01 20.87 -16.25
C GLU A 12 7.91 19.66 -16.55
N SER A 13 8.33 18.90 -15.53
CA SER A 13 9.01 17.61 -15.77
C SER A 13 8.10 16.67 -16.58
N PRO A 14 8.61 16.02 -17.63
CA PRO A 14 7.82 15.04 -18.38
C PRO A 14 7.49 13.84 -17.49
N ILE A 15 6.23 13.42 -17.54
CA ILE A 15 5.70 12.28 -16.80
C ILE A 15 5.53 11.13 -17.79
N TYR A 16 6.15 9.99 -17.49
CA TYR A 16 6.11 8.80 -18.33
C TYR A 16 5.36 7.67 -17.65
N GLU A 17 4.59 6.94 -18.45
CA GLU A 17 4.01 5.67 -18.03
C GLU A 17 5.09 4.59 -17.94
N ILE A 18 4.99 3.72 -16.93
CA ILE A 18 5.88 2.59 -16.77
C ILE A 18 5.22 1.39 -17.46
N LYS A 19 5.92 0.77 -18.41
CA LYS A 19 5.38 -0.37 -19.17
C LYS A 19 4.88 -1.47 -18.22
N GLY A 20 3.60 -1.83 -18.35
CA GLY A 20 2.97 -2.89 -17.56
C GLY A 20 2.45 -2.43 -16.20
N ILE A 21 2.61 -1.15 -15.83
CA ILE A 21 2.06 -0.57 -14.61
C ILE A 21 1.04 0.51 -14.98
N PRO A 22 -0.19 0.45 -14.44
CA PRO A 22 -1.17 1.52 -14.64
C PRO A 22 -0.62 2.86 -14.13
N ALA A 23 -0.76 3.91 -14.92
CA ALA A 23 -0.36 5.27 -14.51
C ALA A 23 -1.15 5.79 -13.29
N SER A 24 -2.30 5.17 -12.99
CA SER A 24 -3.06 5.40 -11.75
C SER A 24 -2.37 4.88 -10.50
N LEU A 25 -1.41 3.95 -10.64
CA LEU A 25 -0.63 3.38 -9.54
C LEU A 25 0.73 4.06 -9.42
N ALA A 26 1.48 4.12 -10.53
CA ALA A 26 2.82 4.69 -10.52
C ALA A 26 3.21 5.29 -11.86
N VAL A 27 4.05 6.33 -11.80
CA VAL A 27 4.61 7.02 -12.96
C VAL A 27 6.11 7.24 -12.77
N GLN A 28 6.83 7.38 -13.87
CA GLN A 28 8.23 7.78 -13.86
C GLN A 28 8.34 9.27 -14.17
N VAL A 29 9.06 10.00 -13.34
CA VAL A 29 9.42 11.41 -13.60
C VAL A 29 10.93 11.54 -13.40
N ASN A 30 11.61 11.99 -14.45
CA ASN A 30 13.08 11.95 -14.53
C ASN A 30 13.62 10.53 -14.31
N ASP A 31 14.46 10.35 -13.28
CA ASP A 31 15.09 9.09 -12.88
C ASP A 31 14.40 8.41 -11.68
N ARG A 32 13.19 8.86 -11.31
CA ARG A 32 12.47 8.41 -10.11
C ARG A 32 11.09 7.87 -10.44
N VAL A 33 10.67 6.87 -9.66
CA VAL A 33 9.31 6.32 -9.68
C VAL A 33 8.50 6.93 -8.54
N PHE A 34 7.30 7.38 -8.85
CA PHE A 34 6.35 7.94 -7.91
C PHE A 34 5.13 7.03 -7.84
N VAL A 35 4.73 6.64 -6.63
CA VAL A 35 3.47 5.91 -6.38
C VAL A 35 2.40 6.93 -6.04
N VAL A 36 1.22 6.78 -6.64
CA VAL A 36 0.12 7.75 -6.55
C VAL A 36 -0.56 7.66 -5.18
N GLU A 37 -0.37 8.64 -4.31
CA GLU A 37 -0.98 8.60 -2.97
C GLU A 37 -2.47 9.00 -2.95
N THR A 38 -2.94 9.74 -3.95
CA THR A 38 -4.33 10.25 -3.98
C THR A 38 -4.96 10.19 -5.36
N ASN A 39 -6.24 9.80 -5.41
CA ASN A 39 -7.08 9.89 -6.60
C ASN A 39 -8.51 10.26 -6.19
N LYS A 40 -8.92 11.52 -6.39
CA LYS A 40 -10.25 12.02 -5.99
C LYS A 40 -11.43 11.33 -6.67
N LYS A 41 -11.19 10.56 -7.73
CA LYS A 41 -12.22 9.79 -8.45
C LYS A 41 -12.34 8.37 -7.92
N ALA A 42 -11.34 7.86 -7.21
CA ALA A 42 -11.36 6.52 -6.64
C ALA A 42 -12.29 6.48 -5.43
N LYS A 43 -13.14 5.46 -5.40
CA LYS A 43 -14.06 5.14 -4.30
C LYS A 43 -13.71 3.80 -3.65
N MET A 44 -12.95 2.97 -4.34
CA MET A 44 -12.48 1.67 -3.84
C MET A 44 -10.95 1.62 -3.83
N ALA A 45 -10.38 0.86 -2.90
CA ALA A 45 -8.94 0.74 -2.77
C ALA A 45 -8.29 0.12 -4.01
N GLY A 46 -8.99 -0.78 -4.72
CA GLY A 46 -8.54 -1.33 -6.00
C GLY A 46 -8.50 -0.33 -7.16
N GLU A 47 -9.26 0.77 -7.09
CA GLU A 47 -9.23 1.85 -8.09
C GLU A 47 -8.05 2.81 -7.87
N LEU A 48 -7.64 2.98 -6.61
CA LEU A 48 -6.44 3.72 -6.24
C LEU A 48 -5.20 2.87 -6.47
N TYR A 49 -5.16 1.66 -5.92
CA TYR A 49 -4.10 0.68 -6.07
C TYR A 49 -4.60 -0.60 -6.77
N PRO A 50 -4.51 -0.67 -8.10
CA PRO A 50 -4.90 -1.85 -8.87
C PRO A 50 -3.86 -2.98 -8.72
N LEU A 51 -3.94 -3.73 -7.62
CA LEU A 51 -2.91 -4.73 -7.25
C LEU A 51 -2.95 -6.03 -8.07
N VAL A 52 -4.08 -6.35 -8.71
CA VAL A 52 -4.31 -7.62 -9.40
C VAL A 52 -3.30 -7.85 -10.51
N GLY A 53 -2.57 -8.97 -10.44
CA GLY A 53 -1.55 -9.34 -11.41
C GLY A 53 -0.27 -8.49 -11.38
N LEU A 54 -0.16 -7.53 -10.45
CA LEU A 54 1.02 -6.69 -10.29
C LEU A 54 1.87 -7.08 -9.09
N VAL A 55 1.22 -7.47 -7.99
CA VAL A 55 1.89 -7.78 -6.71
C VAL A 55 2.58 -9.14 -6.79
N SER A 56 3.86 -9.14 -6.44
CA SER A 56 4.68 -10.34 -6.33
C SER A 56 4.76 -10.85 -4.89
N LYS A 57 4.91 -9.95 -3.92
CA LYS A 57 5.10 -10.26 -2.50
C LYS A 57 4.55 -9.14 -1.61
N ILE A 58 4.17 -9.52 -0.39
CA ILE A 58 3.80 -8.60 0.68
C ILE A 58 4.66 -8.96 1.89
N TYR A 59 5.26 -7.96 2.54
CA TYR A 59 6.06 -8.15 3.74
C TYR A 59 5.49 -7.34 4.90
N ILE A 60 5.64 -7.87 6.11
CA ILE A 60 5.54 -7.07 7.33
C ILE A 60 6.93 -6.53 7.65
N GLU A 61 6.99 -5.24 7.93
CA GLU A 61 8.21 -4.56 8.34
C GLU A 61 8.17 -4.20 9.82
N SER A 62 9.35 -4.22 10.46
CA SER A 62 9.53 -3.70 11.81
C SER A 62 9.17 -2.22 11.86
N THR A 63 8.34 -1.83 12.83
CA THR A 63 8.03 -0.42 13.07
C THR A 63 9.18 0.35 13.72
N GLU A 64 10.23 -0.34 14.19
CA GLU A 64 11.40 0.26 14.83
C GLU A 64 12.44 0.72 13.80
N ASP A 65 12.70 -0.10 12.78
CA ASP A 65 13.79 0.14 11.83
C ASP A 65 13.46 -0.15 10.36
N GLY A 66 12.23 -0.57 10.06
CA GLY A 66 11.74 -0.78 8.70
C GLY A 66 12.30 -2.03 8.01
N ARG A 67 13.05 -2.90 8.69
CA ARG A 67 13.49 -4.16 8.09
C ARG A 67 12.29 -5.10 7.89
N ARG A 68 12.32 -5.88 6.80
CA ARG A 68 11.37 -6.98 6.57
C ARG A 68 11.55 -8.02 7.67
N ILE A 69 10.48 -8.30 8.42
CA ILE A 69 10.48 -9.29 9.51
C ILE A 69 9.64 -10.51 9.18
N HIS A 70 8.74 -10.40 8.19
CA HIS A 70 7.89 -11.50 7.76
C HIS A 70 7.49 -11.33 6.30
N GLU A 71 7.39 -12.42 5.55
CA GLU A 71 6.83 -12.48 4.20
C GLU A 71 5.47 -13.18 4.27
N PHE A 72 4.43 -12.56 3.71
CA PHE A 72 3.12 -13.19 3.63
C PHE A 72 3.20 -14.52 2.88
N SER A 73 2.43 -15.51 3.33
CA SER A 73 2.25 -16.73 2.55
C SER A 73 1.63 -16.42 1.17
N PRO A 74 1.92 -17.22 0.12
CA PRO A 74 1.31 -17.02 -1.20
C PRO A 74 -0.22 -17.01 -1.18
N GLU A 75 -0.82 -17.81 -0.29
CA GLU A 75 -2.27 -17.84 -0.08
C GLU A 75 -2.77 -16.51 0.47
N SER A 76 -2.15 -15.97 1.52
CA SER A 76 -2.53 -14.68 2.09
C SER A 76 -2.30 -13.52 1.13
N VAL A 77 -1.26 -13.57 0.28
CA VAL A 77 -1.09 -12.56 -0.78
C VAL A 77 -2.30 -12.55 -1.71
N GLN A 78 -2.76 -13.72 -2.17
CA GLN A 78 -3.92 -13.81 -3.04
C GLN A 78 -5.20 -13.34 -2.33
N GLN A 79 -5.43 -13.81 -1.11
CA GLN A 79 -6.60 -13.38 -0.32
C GLN A 79 -6.59 -11.88 -0.03
N PHE A 80 -5.43 -11.30 0.24
CA PHE A 80 -5.25 -9.86 0.43
C PHE A 80 -5.63 -9.10 -0.83
N ILE A 81 -5.09 -9.47 -1.99
CA ILE A 81 -5.37 -8.81 -3.28
C ILE A 81 -6.86 -8.88 -3.63
N ASP A 82 -7.49 -10.05 -3.46
CA ASP A 82 -8.91 -10.22 -3.75
C ASP A 82 -9.78 -9.37 -2.83
N THR A 83 -9.44 -9.32 -1.54
CA THR A 83 -10.17 -8.53 -0.55
C THR A 83 -9.92 -7.03 -0.72
N TRP A 84 -8.71 -6.63 -1.12
CA TRP A 84 -8.32 -5.24 -1.36
C TRP A 84 -9.24 -4.54 -2.35
N ASN A 85 -9.62 -5.22 -3.42
CA ASN A 85 -10.50 -4.66 -4.44
C ASN A 85 -11.92 -4.34 -3.94
N THR A 86 -12.31 -4.89 -2.79
CA THR A 86 -13.63 -4.67 -2.18
C THR A 86 -13.64 -3.58 -1.11
N LEU A 87 -12.47 -3.08 -0.72
CA LEU A 87 -12.37 -2.06 0.34
C LEU A 87 -12.84 -0.71 -0.17
N THR A 88 -13.68 -0.04 0.61
CA THR A 88 -14.10 1.34 0.35
C THR A 88 -13.00 2.31 0.75
N LEU A 89 -12.90 3.43 0.03
CA LEU A 89 -12.05 4.55 0.40
C LEU A 89 -12.86 5.62 1.10
N GLU A 90 -12.33 6.12 2.20
CA GLU A 90 -12.77 7.36 2.84
C GLU A 90 -11.69 8.44 2.69
N ASP A 91 -12.02 9.67 3.11
CA ASP A 91 -11.03 10.74 3.16
C ASP A 91 -9.91 10.35 4.13
N VAL A 92 -8.66 10.51 3.71
CA VAL A 92 -7.49 10.21 4.55
C VAL A 92 -7.50 11.05 5.81
N GLU A 93 -8.11 12.24 5.79
CA GLU A 93 -8.27 13.08 6.99
C GLU A 93 -9.33 12.56 7.97
N SER A 94 -10.26 11.71 7.53
CA SER A 94 -11.36 11.20 8.37
C SER A 94 -11.10 9.82 9.00
N ILE A 95 -10.09 9.09 8.54
CA ILE A 95 -9.81 7.74 9.06
C ILE A 95 -9.27 7.77 10.50
N GLU A 96 -9.75 6.83 11.32
CA GLU A 96 -9.21 6.59 12.66
C GLU A 96 -7.82 5.93 12.57
N ARG A 97 -6.89 6.43 13.39
CA ARG A 97 -5.46 6.04 13.38
C ARG A 97 -4.95 5.66 14.77
N ASP A 98 -5.86 5.42 15.72
CA ASP A 98 -5.48 4.99 17.05
C ASP A 98 -5.20 3.48 17.06
N GLY A 99 -4.25 3.06 17.89
CA GLY A 99 -3.87 1.66 18.05
C GLY A 99 -2.57 1.20 17.36
N SER A 100 -2.42 -0.11 17.32
CA SER A 100 -1.24 -0.85 16.85
C SER A 100 -1.07 -0.69 15.34
N ARG A 101 0.14 -0.32 14.93
CA ARG A 101 0.49 -0.12 13.52
C ARG A 101 1.23 -1.32 12.97
N VAL A 102 0.89 -1.69 11.74
CA VAL A 102 1.58 -2.70 10.95
C VAL A 102 2.09 -2.02 9.68
N PHE A 103 3.36 -2.17 9.37
CA PHE A 103 3.93 -1.67 8.12
C PHE A 103 3.92 -2.80 7.10
N LEU A 104 3.14 -2.63 6.04
CA LEU A 104 3.00 -3.59 4.95
C LEU A 104 3.76 -3.07 3.73
N GLN A 105 4.84 -3.75 3.36
CA GLN A 105 5.57 -3.46 2.13
C GLN A 105 4.99 -4.30 0.99
N ILE A 106 4.41 -3.64 0.00
CA ILE A 106 3.87 -4.28 -1.21
C ILE A 106 4.95 -4.20 -2.29
N GLU A 107 5.38 -5.34 -2.81
CA GLU A 107 6.40 -5.45 -3.86
C GLU A 107 5.77 -5.95 -5.17
N LEU A 108 5.91 -5.18 -6.24
CA LEU A 108 5.42 -5.51 -7.57
C LEU A 108 6.43 -6.37 -8.35
N HIS A 109 5.96 -7.11 -9.37
CA HIS A 109 6.81 -7.96 -10.20
C HIS A 109 7.97 -7.24 -10.91
N ASN A 110 7.89 -5.92 -11.09
CA ASN A 110 8.94 -5.11 -11.71
C ASN A 110 9.91 -4.47 -10.70
N GLY A 111 9.84 -4.85 -9.41
CA GLY A 111 10.73 -4.37 -8.35
C GLY A 111 10.31 -3.05 -7.69
N ILE A 112 9.26 -2.39 -8.19
CA ILE A 112 8.63 -1.27 -7.47
C ILE A 112 8.09 -1.81 -6.15
N HIS A 113 8.38 -1.12 -5.05
CA HIS A 113 7.77 -1.41 -3.76
C HIS A 113 7.32 -0.13 -3.08
N PHE A 114 6.27 -0.24 -2.28
CA PHE A 114 5.74 0.85 -1.48
C PHE A 114 5.16 0.34 -0.18
N ARG A 115 5.13 1.19 0.84
CA ARG A 115 4.62 0.86 2.16
C ARG A 115 3.16 1.33 2.29
N GLN A 116 2.33 0.51 2.92
CA GLN A 116 1.08 0.94 3.53
C GLN A 116 1.19 0.80 5.05
N VAL A 117 0.65 1.78 5.77
CA VAL A 117 0.45 1.65 7.22
C VAL A 117 -0.96 1.14 7.43
N TYR A 118 -1.09 0.06 8.19
CA TYR A 118 -2.35 -0.51 8.61
C TYR A 118 -2.51 -0.32 10.12
N TRP A 119 -3.63 0.25 10.56
CA TRP A 119 -4.00 0.35 11.97
C TRP A 119 -4.96 -0.78 12.34
N ARG A 120 -4.54 -1.62 13.29
CA ARG A 120 -5.14 -2.94 13.52
C ARG A 120 -6.51 -2.87 14.20
N GLU A 121 -6.68 -1.93 15.12
CA GLU A 121 -7.89 -1.74 15.93
C GLU A 121 -9.02 -1.09 15.09
N PRO A 122 -8.81 0.06 14.43
CA PRO A 122 -9.82 0.65 13.56
C PRO A 122 -9.92 -0.05 12.19
N ASN A 123 -8.99 -0.96 11.87
CA ASN A 123 -8.94 -1.71 10.62
C ASN A 123 -8.89 -0.79 9.39
N THR A 124 -7.96 0.17 9.40
CA THR A 124 -7.84 1.23 8.36
C THR A 124 -6.42 1.26 7.78
N PHE A 125 -6.29 1.77 6.56
CA PHE A 125 -5.01 1.93 5.86
C PHE A 125 -4.67 3.41 5.62
N SER A 126 -3.38 3.73 5.54
CA SER A 126 -2.86 5.10 5.33
C SER A 126 -3.39 5.83 4.10
N ASN A 127 -3.84 5.09 3.09
CA ASN A 127 -4.42 5.63 1.87
C ASN A 127 -5.94 5.86 1.94
N GLY A 128 -6.55 5.70 3.12
CA GLY A 128 -7.99 5.88 3.32
C GLY A 128 -8.82 4.61 3.15
N ALA A 129 -8.21 3.46 2.86
CA ALA A 129 -8.97 2.21 2.74
C ALA A 129 -9.50 1.74 4.10
N ILE A 130 -10.78 1.37 4.12
CA ILE A 130 -11.45 0.78 5.29
C ILE A 130 -11.47 -0.73 5.11
N GLY A 131 -10.80 -1.44 6.01
CA GLY A 131 -10.69 -2.88 5.99
C GLY A 131 -12.02 -3.57 6.29
N THR A 132 -12.22 -4.74 5.69
CA THR A 132 -13.29 -5.67 6.08
C THR A 132 -12.81 -6.57 7.20
N ILE A 133 -13.74 -7.31 7.84
CA ILE A 133 -13.38 -8.36 8.81
C ILE A 133 -12.38 -9.35 8.19
N LYS A 134 -12.63 -9.77 6.94
CA LYS A 134 -11.73 -10.67 6.20
C LYS A 134 -10.32 -10.07 6.04
N MET A 135 -10.21 -8.79 5.71
CA MET A 135 -8.90 -8.14 5.59
C MET A 135 -8.14 -8.19 6.92
N LYS A 136 -8.83 -7.91 8.03
CA LYS A 136 -8.25 -8.00 9.36
C LYS A 136 -7.80 -9.42 9.70
N GLU A 137 -8.60 -10.43 9.39
CA GLU A 137 -8.27 -11.83 9.62
C GLU A 137 -7.01 -12.27 8.87
N ILE A 138 -6.85 -11.86 7.61
CA ILE A 138 -5.66 -12.16 6.80
C ILE A 138 -4.40 -11.57 7.45
N ILE A 139 -4.45 -10.29 7.84
CA ILE A 139 -3.29 -9.61 8.44
C ILE A 139 -2.98 -10.15 9.83
N ASP A 140 -4.00 -10.38 10.66
CA ASP A 140 -3.84 -10.93 12.01
C ASP A 140 -3.30 -12.37 11.97
N TYR A 141 -3.70 -13.17 10.98
CA TYR A 141 -3.13 -14.49 10.75
C TYR A 141 -1.63 -14.41 10.48
N GLU A 142 -1.21 -13.59 9.50
CA GLU A 142 0.20 -13.45 9.15
C GLU A 142 1.03 -12.91 10.34
N LEU A 143 0.50 -11.93 11.09
CA LEU A 143 1.14 -11.45 12.32
C LEU A 143 1.32 -12.55 13.38
N SER A 144 0.35 -13.45 13.52
CA SER A 144 0.43 -14.54 14.51
C SER A 144 1.49 -15.59 14.17
N THR A 145 2.02 -15.58 12.95
CA THR A 145 3.08 -16.50 12.50
C THR A 145 4.49 -15.95 12.67
N ILE A 146 4.64 -14.71 13.16
CA ILE A 146 5.93 -14.10 13.47
C ILE A 146 6.42 -14.68 14.80
N GLU A 147 7.57 -15.35 14.78
CA GLU A 147 8.27 -15.89 15.96
C GLU A 147 8.92 -14.80 16.84
#